data_AF-A0A7I7TYI3-F1
#
_entry.id   AF-A0A7I7TYI3-F1
#
_cell.length_a   1.000
_cell.length_b   1.000
_cell.length_c   1.000
_cell.angle_alpha   90.00
_cell.angle_beta   90.00
_cell.angle_gamma   90.00
#
_symmetry.space_group_name_H-M   'P 1'
#
loop_
_entity.id
_entity.type
_entity.pdbx_description
1 polymer ?
#
loop_
_entity_poly.entity_id
_entity_poly.type
_entity_poly.pdbx_seq_one_letter_code
_entity_poly.pdbx_strand_id
1 'polypeptide(L)'
;MPIFTDVLTEYAERTQRRAVAAAAERVRAPLTVEVRGRPGTGRHAVAAALAAAGLPVVADSARADVRVVVVAEAVKPEDRALLATDGPALVVLNKADLAGRVPGGPPAEADRTAARLAAALGRPVVPMVALLAGADIDDELFAALRALAATPADLSSVDAFVTGEHPVPAQVRQRLLTRLDRYGTARAVLAVADGATPVDVEAALRTLSRSGEVVAALAGFAPEVGYRRVCAVVTELTREAIETRDDELGAFLVSDAVVVAVMAAAVDHLESCGLRIDRGDDPDAHLRRALRWRRYADGPLAALYRRGAADVSRGSLRLLARSR
;
A
#
# COMPACT_ATOMS: atom_id res chain seq x y z
N MET A 1 -6.30 -15.82 3.43
CA MET A 1 -4.96 -16.31 2.97
C MET A 1 -4.43 -17.57 3.67
N PRO A 2 -4.50 -17.76 5.01
CA PRO A 2 -3.75 -18.83 5.69
C PRO A 2 -4.09 -20.24 5.17
N ILE A 3 -5.35 -20.52 4.89
CA ILE A 3 -5.82 -21.83 4.41
C ILE A 3 -5.07 -22.31 3.15
N PHE A 4 -4.81 -21.44 2.17
CA PHE A 4 -4.11 -21.85 0.94
C PHE A 4 -2.63 -22.12 1.17
N THR A 5 -1.99 -21.30 2.00
CA THR A 5 -0.61 -21.50 2.41
C THR A 5 -0.43 -22.82 3.16
N ASP A 6 -1.35 -23.14 4.08
CA ASP A 6 -1.29 -24.37 4.87
C ASP A 6 -1.42 -25.60 3.97
N VAL A 7 -2.41 -25.61 3.07
CA VAL A 7 -2.63 -26.69 2.09
C VAL A 7 -1.40 -26.91 1.19
N LEU A 8 -0.77 -25.83 0.70
CA LEU A 8 0.46 -25.97 -0.11
C LEU A 8 1.66 -26.43 0.71
N THR A 9 1.79 -25.98 1.96
CA THR A 9 2.92 -26.35 2.84
C THR A 9 2.85 -27.82 3.20
N GLU A 10 1.69 -28.31 3.63
CA GLU A 10 1.47 -29.71 3.95
C GLU A 10 1.77 -30.62 2.75
N TYR A 11 1.33 -30.22 1.55
CA TYR A 11 1.64 -30.97 0.33
C TYR A 11 3.14 -30.95 0.00
N ALA A 12 3.79 -29.80 0.14
CA ALA A 12 5.23 -29.66 -0.11
C ALA A 12 6.06 -30.53 0.85
N GLU A 13 5.69 -30.58 2.13
CA GLU A 13 6.35 -31.42 3.15
C GLU A 13 6.18 -32.91 2.84
N ARG A 14 4.96 -33.33 2.47
CA ARG A 14 4.67 -34.74 2.12
C ARG A 14 5.40 -35.22 0.89
N THR A 15 5.59 -34.35 -0.10
CA THR A 15 6.11 -34.73 -1.43
C THR A 15 7.56 -34.32 -1.68
N GLN A 16 8.13 -33.46 -0.82
CA GLN A 16 9.48 -32.89 -0.95
C GLN A 16 9.73 -32.17 -2.29
N ARG A 17 8.65 -31.67 -2.92
CA ARG A 17 8.70 -30.99 -4.22
C ARG A 17 9.13 -29.53 -4.06
N ARG A 18 10.33 -29.21 -4.57
CA ARG A 18 10.92 -27.86 -4.47
C ARG A 18 10.04 -26.76 -5.10
N ALA A 19 9.38 -27.04 -6.23
CA ALA A 19 8.52 -26.07 -6.90
C ALA A 19 7.31 -25.68 -6.04
N VAL A 20 6.69 -26.65 -5.36
CA VAL A 20 5.55 -26.38 -4.45
C VAL A 20 6.01 -25.64 -3.20
N ALA A 21 7.17 -26.00 -2.63
CA ALA A 21 7.75 -25.27 -1.51
C ALA A 21 8.05 -23.80 -1.88
N ALA A 22 8.68 -23.57 -3.04
CA ALA A 22 8.94 -22.22 -3.54
C ALA A 22 7.66 -21.42 -3.83
N ALA A 23 6.59 -22.11 -4.26
CA ALA A 23 5.28 -21.48 -4.44
C ALA A 23 4.64 -21.08 -3.10
N ALA A 24 4.70 -21.94 -2.08
CA ALA A 24 4.20 -21.62 -0.74
C ALA A 24 4.90 -20.39 -0.14
N GLU A 25 6.23 -20.29 -0.29
CA GLU A 25 7.00 -19.14 0.17
C GLU A 25 6.63 -17.84 -0.55
N ARG A 26 6.40 -17.88 -1.87
CA ARG A 26 5.93 -16.69 -2.62
C ARG A 26 4.56 -16.20 -2.18
N VAL A 27 3.66 -17.11 -1.79
CA VAL A 27 2.37 -16.72 -1.24
C VAL A 27 2.54 -16.03 0.12
N ARG A 28 3.45 -16.54 0.97
CA ARG A 28 3.76 -16.00 2.31
C ARG A 28 4.57 -14.71 2.31
N ALA A 29 5.24 -14.39 1.21
CA ALA A 29 6.12 -13.23 1.15
C ALA A 29 5.42 -11.95 1.62
N PRO A 30 6.14 -10.99 2.25
CA PRO A 30 5.55 -9.71 2.59
C PRO A 30 5.05 -8.97 1.33
N LEU A 31 4.11 -8.03 1.52
CA LEU A 31 3.66 -7.16 0.43
C LEU A 31 4.82 -6.26 -0.02
N THR A 32 5.09 -6.25 -1.32
CA THR A 32 6.14 -5.46 -1.94
C THR A 32 5.53 -4.31 -2.75
N VAL A 33 6.21 -3.17 -2.75
CA VAL A 33 5.73 -1.99 -3.47
C VAL A 33 6.77 -1.46 -4.45
N GLU A 34 6.29 -0.90 -5.54
CA GLU A 34 7.08 -0.09 -6.44
C GLU A 34 6.67 1.37 -6.33
N VAL A 35 7.62 2.29 -6.22
CA VAL A 35 7.34 3.73 -6.19
C VAL A 35 7.70 4.38 -7.52
N ARG A 36 6.69 4.92 -8.20
CA ARG A 36 6.82 5.65 -9.47
C ARG A 36 6.31 7.08 -9.31
N GLY A 37 6.75 7.95 -10.21
CA GLY A 37 6.32 9.34 -10.25
C GLY A 37 7.23 10.16 -11.16
N ARG A 38 6.74 11.31 -11.58
CA ARG A 38 7.50 12.25 -12.40
C ARG A 38 8.69 12.85 -11.63
N PRO A 39 9.75 13.31 -12.31
CA PRO A 39 10.79 14.12 -11.68
C PRO A 39 10.18 15.30 -10.89
N GLY A 40 10.70 15.58 -9.70
CA GLY A 40 10.23 16.67 -8.83
C GLY A 40 9.01 16.37 -7.96
N THR A 41 8.35 15.21 -8.11
CA THR A 41 7.21 14.79 -7.26
C THR A 41 7.61 14.36 -5.85
N GLY A 42 8.90 14.08 -5.62
CA GLY A 42 9.41 13.55 -4.36
C GLY A 42 9.32 12.02 -4.24
N ARG A 43 9.20 11.29 -5.36
CA ARG A 43 9.15 9.81 -5.40
C ARG A 43 10.24 9.11 -4.58
N HIS A 44 11.47 9.65 -4.56
CA HIS A 44 12.57 9.07 -3.80
C HIS A 44 12.40 9.25 -2.29
N ALA A 45 11.85 10.38 -1.85
CA ALA A 45 11.50 10.60 -0.45
C ALA A 45 10.36 9.69 -0.01
N VAL A 46 9.34 9.48 -0.87
CA VAL A 46 8.26 8.51 -0.59
C VAL A 46 8.82 7.10 -0.48
N ALA A 47 9.67 6.65 -1.42
CA ALA A 47 10.33 5.34 -1.33
C ALA A 47 11.14 5.18 -0.04
N ALA A 48 11.95 6.18 0.33
CA ALA A 48 12.72 6.15 1.57
C ALA A 48 11.82 6.08 2.81
N ALA A 49 10.72 6.83 2.83
CA ALA A 49 9.75 6.82 3.92
C ALA A 49 9.05 5.46 4.08
N LEU A 50 8.65 4.83 2.98
CA LEU A 50 8.04 3.49 3.01
C LEU A 50 9.04 2.42 3.45
N ALA A 51 10.27 2.49 2.95
CA ALA A 51 11.34 1.58 3.39
C ALA A 51 11.64 1.73 4.88
N ALA A 52 11.71 2.96 5.40
CA ALA A 52 11.88 3.23 6.82
C ALA A 52 10.70 2.72 7.68
N ALA A 53 9.49 2.65 7.10
CA ALA A 53 8.32 2.05 7.72
C ALA A 53 8.29 0.51 7.62
N GLY A 54 9.34 -0.13 7.09
CA GLY A 54 9.45 -1.58 6.98
C GLY A 54 8.78 -2.19 5.76
N LEU A 55 8.32 -1.39 4.80
CA LEU A 55 7.76 -1.91 3.54
C LEU A 55 8.88 -2.20 2.54
N PRO A 56 8.94 -3.43 1.98
CA PRO A 56 9.88 -3.76 0.91
C PRO A 56 9.57 -2.94 -0.35
N VAL A 57 10.46 -2.00 -0.68
CA VAL A 57 10.40 -1.23 -1.93
C VAL A 57 11.28 -1.88 -2.98
N VAL A 58 10.69 -2.27 -4.11
CA VAL A 58 11.39 -2.92 -5.22
C VAL A 58 11.47 -2.01 -6.44
N ALA A 59 12.56 -2.11 -7.20
CA ALA A 59 12.77 -1.34 -8.43
C ALA A 59 12.13 -1.98 -9.68
N ASP A 60 11.91 -3.30 -9.64
CA ASP A 60 11.36 -4.09 -10.74
C ASP A 60 9.82 -4.11 -10.68
N SER A 61 9.18 -3.46 -11.66
CA SER A 61 7.72 -3.41 -11.79
C SER A 61 7.07 -4.79 -11.92
N ALA A 62 7.79 -5.77 -12.46
CA ALA A 62 7.26 -7.12 -12.66
C ALA A 62 7.16 -7.91 -11.34
N ARG A 63 7.84 -7.46 -10.29
CA ARG A 63 7.90 -8.11 -8.98
C ARG A 63 7.09 -7.41 -7.89
N ALA A 64 6.66 -6.17 -8.13
CA ALA A 64 5.90 -5.40 -7.16
C ALA A 64 4.44 -5.85 -7.10
N ASP A 65 3.91 -5.98 -5.89
CA ASP A 65 2.50 -6.32 -5.70
C ASP A 65 1.57 -5.10 -5.86
N VAL A 66 2.03 -3.93 -5.40
CA VAL A 66 1.28 -2.68 -5.47
C VAL A 66 2.15 -1.57 -6.05
N ARG A 67 1.61 -0.79 -6.98
CA ARG A 67 2.27 0.41 -7.48
C ARG A 67 1.85 1.64 -6.67
N VAL A 68 2.82 2.36 -6.15
CA VAL A 68 2.65 3.68 -5.54
C VAL A 68 2.98 4.74 -6.59
N VAL A 69 1.97 5.50 -7.03
CA VAL A 69 2.13 6.60 -7.99
C VAL A 69 2.13 7.92 -7.24
N VAL A 70 3.28 8.60 -7.25
CA VAL A 70 3.50 9.84 -6.51
C VAL A 70 3.16 11.06 -7.38
N VAL A 71 2.23 11.86 -6.90
CA VAL A 71 1.83 13.16 -7.48
C VAL A 71 2.06 14.26 -6.44
N ALA A 72 2.21 15.52 -6.86
CA ALA A 72 2.49 16.62 -5.94
C ALA A 72 1.37 17.66 -5.81
N GLU A 73 0.57 17.84 -6.85
CA GLU A 73 -0.46 18.89 -6.90
C GLU A 73 -1.63 18.43 -7.76
N ALA A 74 -1.32 18.04 -9.00
CA ALA A 74 -2.29 17.55 -9.96
C ALA A 74 -1.78 16.29 -10.68
N VAL A 75 -2.74 15.49 -11.14
CA VAL A 75 -2.50 14.31 -11.96
C VAL A 75 -2.26 14.73 -13.40
N LYS A 76 -1.04 14.55 -13.89
CA LYS A 76 -0.66 14.83 -15.28
C LYS A 76 -0.83 13.61 -16.19
N PRO A 77 -0.76 13.75 -17.52
CA PRO A 77 -0.93 12.63 -18.45
C PRO A 77 0.02 11.46 -18.17
N GLU A 78 1.27 11.73 -17.78
CA GLU A 78 2.26 10.70 -17.47
C GLU A 78 1.89 9.94 -16.18
N ASP A 79 1.28 10.62 -15.22
CA ASP A 79 0.76 9.99 -13.99
C ASP A 79 -0.42 9.06 -14.35
N ARG A 80 -1.29 9.47 -15.30
CA ARG A 80 -2.37 8.61 -15.81
C ARG A 80 -1.84 7.39 -16.55
N ALA A 81 -0.77 7.52 -17.33
CA ALA A 81 -0.13 6.38 -18.00
C ALA A 81 0.38 5.34 -17.00
N LEU A 82 0.96 5.78 -15.88
CA LEU A 82 1.35 4.89 -14.78
C LEU A 82 0.16 4.22 -14.10
N LEU A 83 -1.01 4.86 -14.05
CA LEU A 83 -2.23 4.32 -13.46
C LEU A 83 -3.04 3.44 -14.44
N ALA A 84 -2.76 3.53 -15.73
CA ALA A 84 -3.44 2.75 -16.78
C ALA A 84 -2.90 1.31 -16.88
N THR A 85 -1.73 1.01 -16.31
CA THR A 85 -1.26 -0.37 -16.24
C THR A 85 -2.13 -1.18 -15.28
N ASP A 86 -2.36 -2.44 -15.65
CA ASP A 86 -3.08 -3.38 -14.81
C ASP A 86 -2.39 -3.60 -13.46
N GLY A 87 -3.22 -3.71 -12.42
CA GLY A 87 -2.80 -4.07 -11.07
C GLY A 87 -3.24 -3.08 -9.99
N PRO A 88 -3.03 -3.47 -8.73
CA PRO A 88 -3.29 -2.62 -7.58
C PRO A 88 -2.40 -1.38 -7.63
N ALA A 89 -3.00 -0.20 -7.44
CA ALA A 89 -2.23 1.03 -7.34
C ALA A 89 -2.81 1.99 -6.30
N LEU A 90 -1.91 2.60 -5.53
CA LEU A 90 -2.16 3.67 -4.58
C LEU A 90 -1.57 4.96 -5.13
N VAL A 91 -2.34 6.05 -5.09
CA VAL A 91 -1.79 7.37 -5.40
C VAL A 91 -1.37 8.04 -4.11
N VAL A 92 -0.15 8.57 -4.07
CA VAL A 92 0.32 9.40 -2.97
C VAL A 92 0.37 10.84 -3.43
N LEU A 93 -0.46 11.70 -2.83
CA LEU A 93 -0.41 13.15 -3.00
C LEU A 93 0.67 13.69 -2.06
N ASN A 94 1.92 13.64 -2.51
CA ASN A 94 3.05 14.11 -1.75
C ASN A 94 3.13 15.64 -1.74
N LYS A 95 3.89 16.20 -0.79
CA LYS A 95 4.02 17.63 -0.54
C LYS A 95 2.72 18.29 -0.07
N ALA A 96 1.99 17.57 0.79
CA ALA A 96 0.74 18.04 1.41
C ALA A 96 0.90 19.33 2.25
N ASP A 97 2.14 19.71 2.56
CA ASP A 97 2.56 20.94 3.23
C ASP A 97 2.52 22.19 2.35
N LEU A 98 2.48 22.04 1.01
CA LEU A 98 2.60 23.17 0.08
C LEU A 98 1.29 23.88 -0.26
N ALA A 99 0.15 23.40 0.23
CA ALA A 99 -1.09 24.16 0.09
C ALA A 99 -0.93 25.50 0.83
N GLY A 100 -1.19 26.61 0.13
CA GLY A 100 -0.99 27.97 0.65
C GLY A 100 -1.89 28.29 1.86
N ARG A 101 -2.06 29.58 2.17
CA ARG A 101 -2.94 30.00 3.28
C ARG A 101 -4.41 29.71 2.92
N VAL A 102 -4.90 28.57 3.40
CA VAL A 102 -6.25 28.05 3.18
C VAL A 102 -6.94 27.73 4.51
N PRO A 103 -8.27 27.75 4.59
CA PRO A 103 -9.00 27.33 5.79
C PRO A 103 -8.63 25.90 6.21
N GLY A 104 -8.20 25.75 7.47
CA GLY A 104 -7.72 24.48 8.04
C GLY A 104 -6.23 24.18 7.76
N GLY A 105 -5.52 25.06 7.05
CA GLY A 105 -4.10 24.92 6.74
C GLY A 105 -3.81 23.86 5.66
N PRO A 106 -2.52 23.64 5.36
CA PRO A 106 -2.13 22.76 4.26
C PRO A 106 -2.67 21.32 4.33
N PRO A 107 -2.65 20.63 5.50
CA PRO A 107 -3.17 19.27 5.60
C PRO A 107 -4.65 19.14 5.22
N ALA A 108 -5.50 20.09 5.64
CA ALA A 108 -6.92 20.05 5.35
C ALA A 108 -7.22 20.25 3.85
N GLU A 109 -6.43 21.05 3.13
CA GLU A 109 -6.56 21.17 1.68
C GLU A 109 -6.01 19.96 0.94
N ALA A 110 -4.94 19.36 1.45
CA ALA A 110 -4.44 18.09 0.91
C ALA A 110 -5.48 16.98 1.02
N ASP A 111 -6.23 16.90 2.13
CA ASP A 111 -7.34 15.95 2.29
C ASP A 111 -8.47 16.18 1.29
N ARG A 112 -8.90 17.44 1.12
CA ARG A 112 -9.92 17.80 0.12
C ARG A 112 -9.46 17.46 -1.29
N THR A 113 -8.20 17.74 -1.62
CA THR A 113 -7.62 17.45 -2.92
C THR A 113 -7.52 15.96 -3.16
N ALA A 114 -7.02 15.20 -2.17
CA ALA A 114 -6.96 13.75 -2.23
C ALA A 114 -8.34 13.13 -2.44
N ALA A 115 -9.37 13.58 -1.72
CA ALA A 115 -10.74 13.10 -1.89
C ALA A 115 -11.29 13.35 -3.31
N ARG A 116 -11.08 14.57 -3.86
CA ARG A 116 -11.48 14.91 -5.24
C ARG A 116 -10.76 14.03 -6.26
N LEU A 117 -9.45 13.83 -6.09
CA LEU A 117 -8.66 12.98 -6.98
C LEU A 117 -9.06 11.52 -6.87
N ALA A 118 -9.35 11.02 -5.67
CA ALA A 118 -9.76 9.64 -5.46
C ALA A 118 -11.08 9.35 -6.18
N ALA A 119 -12.05 10.26 -6.06
CA ALA A 119 -13.32 10.16 -6.79
C ALA A 119 -13.12 10.19 -8.32
N ALA A 120 -12.24 11.06 -8.82
CA ALA A 120 -11.99 11.19 -10.25
C ALA A 120 -11.20 10.00 -10.85
N LEU A 121 -10.31 9.38 -10.07
CA LEU A 121 -9.46 8.28 -10.52
C LEU A 121 -10.07 6.90 -10.25
N GLY A 122 -11.09 6.80 -9.38
CA GLY A 122 -11.60 5.52 -8.89
C GLY A 122 -10.55 4.70 -8.13
N ARG A 123 -9.56 5.37 -7.53
CA ARG A 123 -8.42 4.77 -6.82
C ARG A 123 -8.16 5.51 -5.52
N PRO A 124 -7.65 4.84 -4.47
CA PRO A 124 -7.29 5.53 -3.24
C PRO A 124 -6.17 6.56 -3.50
N VAL A 125 -6.35 7.74 -2.93
CA VAL A 125 -5.35 8.83 -2.93
C VAL A 125 -5.10 9.21 -1.48
N VAL A 126 -3.84 9.14 -1.05
CA VAL A 126 -3.44 9.47 0.32
C VAL A 126 -2.44 10.61 0.31
N PRO A 127 -2.69 11.72 1.00
CA PRO A 127 -1.74 12.82 1.11
C PRO A 127 -0.56 12.46 2.03
N MET A 128 0.61 13.01 1.74
CA MET A 128 1.85 12.74 2.47
C MET A 128 2.78 13.95 2.47
N VAL A 129 3.57 14.10 3.54
CA VAL A 129 4.75 14.98 3.56
C VAL A 129 5.98 14.11 3.74
N ALA A 130 6.45 13.50 2.63
CA ALA A 130 7.44 12.44 2.71
C ALA A 130 8.78 12.86 3.33
N LEU A 131 9.13 14.14 3.20
CA LEU A 131 10.36 14.70 3.77
C LEU A 131 10.42 14.53 5.29
N LEU A 132 9.28 14.59 5.98
CA LEU A 132 9.21 14.54 7.45
C LEU A 132 9.20 13.11 8.02
N ALA A 133 9.02 12.08 7.19
CA ALA A 133 8.78 10.71 7.68
C ALA A 133 10.00 10.09 8.38
N GLY A 134 11.21 10.47 7.94
CA GLY A 134 12.48 9.99 8.47
C GLY A 134 13.42 11.14 8.84
N ALA A 135 12.85 12.29 9.23
CA ALA A 135 13.64 13.39 9.76
C ALA A 135 14.25 12.96 11.10
N ASP A 136 15.57 13.06 11.20
CA ASP A 136 16.31 13.01 12.46
C ASP A 136 16.68 14.44 12.87
N ILE A 137 16.71 14.67 14.19
CA ILE A 137 17.10 15.95 14.76
C ILE A 137 18.29 15.70 15.66
N ASP A 138 19.49 16.00 15.16
CA ASP A 138 20.69 15.98 15.98
C ASP A 138 20.73 17.15 16.98
N ASP A 139 21.68 17.11 17.91
CA ASP A 139 21.82 18.11 18.97
C ASP A 139 22.01 19.54 18.43
N GLU A 140 22.68 19.70 17.29
CA GLU A 140 22.91 21.00 16.66
C GLU A 140 21.61 21.57 16.09
N LEU A 141 20.85 20.75 15.35
CA LEU A 141 19.55 21.13 14.81
C LEU A 141 18.55 21.42 15.94
N PHE A 142 18.56 20.61 17.01
CA PHE A 142 17.69 20.86 18.16
C PHE A 142 18.06 22.17 18.89
N ALA A 143 19.35 22.47 19.07
CA ALA A 143 19.79 23.75 19.63
C ALA A 143 19.37 24.92 18.74
N ALA A 144 19.44 24.78 17.42
CA ALA A 144 18.96 25.78 16.48
C ALA A 144 17.44 25.99 16.56
N LEU A 145 16.65 24.92 16.68
CA LEU A 145 15.20 25.01 16.88
C LEU A 145 14.84 25.73 18.19
N ARG A 146 15.57 25.47 19.28
CA ARG A 146 15.41 26.21 20.55
C ARG A 146 15.74 27.70 20.40
N ALA A 147 16.81 28.04 19.70
CA ALA A 147 17.17 29.42 19.44
C ALA A 147 16.10 30.13 18.58
N LEU A 148 15.54 29.44 17.58
CA LEU A 148 14.45 29.94 16.74
C LEU A 148 13.13 30.10 17.50
N ALA A 149 12.87 29.28 18.51
CA ALA A 149 11.71 29.41 19.39
C ALA A 149 11.82 30.65 20.31
N ALA A 150 13.04 30.95 20.79
CA ALA A 150 13.29 32.14 21.61
C ALA A 150 13.38 33.44 20.78
N THR A 151 13.98 33.37 19.60
CA THR A 151 14.16 34.48 18.67
C THR A 151 13.64 34.05 17.29
N PRO A 152 12.41 34.42 16.91
CA PRO A 152 11.86 34.00 15.62
C PRO A 152 12.64 34.56 14.42
N ALA A 153 12.91 33.71 13.42
CA ALA A 153 13.43 34.13 12.11
C ALA A 153 12.30 34.30 11.09
N ASP A 154 12.58 35.03 10.00
CA ASP A 154 11.62 35.20 8.90
C ASP A 154 11.48 33.91 8.06
N LEU A 155 10.35 33.22 8.18
CA LEU A 155 10.01 32.01 7.42
C LEU A 155 9.14 32.28 6.18
N SER A 156 8.97 33.55 5.79
CA SER A 156 8.15 33.94 4.62
C SER A 156 8.65 33.34 3.30
N SER A 157 9.97 33.15 3.18
CA SER A 157 10.63 32.49 2.04
C SER A 157 11.89 31.74 2.48
N VAL A 158 12.42 30.89 1.61
CA VAL A 158 13.68 30.18 1.84
C VAL A 158 14.83 31.18 1.98
N ASP A 159 14.91 32.14 1.07
CA ASP A 159 15.99 33.12 1.06
C ASP A 159 15.93 34.05 2.28
N ALA A 160 14.75 34.52 2.67
CA ALA A 160 14.59 35.34 3.88
C ALA A 160 15.06 34.60 5.14
N PHE A 161 14.70 33.32 5.27
CA PHE A 161 15.11 32.49 6.40
C PHE A 161 16.63 32.27 6.44
N VAL A 162 17.26 32.05 5.28
CA VAL A 162 18.69 31.71 5.22
C VAL A 162 19.59 32.94 5.24
N THR A 163 19.18 34.06 4.64
CA THR A 163 20.03 35.27 4.52
C THR A 163 19.79 36.31 5.61
N GLY A 164 18.63 36.28 6.29
CA GLY A 164 18.31 37.23 7.33
C GLY A 164 19.28 37.21 8.52
N GLU A 165 19.52 38.35 9.15
CA GLU A 165 20.34 38.42 10.36
C GLU A 165 19.67 37.63 11.50
N HIS A 166 20.35 36.63 12.05
CA HIS A 166 19.84 35.86 13.18
C HIS A 166 20.96 35.06 13.87
N PRO A 167 20.89 34.81 15.20
CA PRO A 167 21.96 34.15 15.97
C PRO A 167 22.32 32.73 15.51
N VAL A 168 21.36 31.97 15.00
CA VAL A 168 21.62 30.65 14.39
C VAL A 168 22.32 30.86 13.05
N PRO A 169 23.51 30.27 12.80
CA PRO A 169 24.24 30.46 11.54
C PRO A 169 23.43 30.08 10.29
N ALA A 170 23.62 30.81 9.20
CA ALA A 170 22.93 30.58 7.92
C ALA A 170 23.09 29.13 7.40
N GLN A 171 24.26 28.52 7.61
CA GLN A 171 24.51 27.12 7.23
C GLN A 171 23.61 26.13 8.00
N VAL A 172 23.38 26.37 9.29
CA VAL A 172 22.50 25.52 10.12
C VAL A 172 21.04 25.74 9.71
N ARG A 173 20.64 26.97 9.39
CA ARG A 173 19.30 27.27 8.83
C ARG A 173 19.07 26.60 7.48
N GLN A 174 20.08 26.58 6.60
CA GLN A 174 20.03 25.85 5.33
C GLN A 174 19.87 24.34 5.56
N ARG A 175 20.57 23.79 6.56
CA ARG A 175 20.49 22.38 6.96
C ARG A 175 19.09 22.03 7.49
N LEU A 176 18.48 22.88 8.31
CA LEU A 176 17.09 22.75 8.74
C LEU A 176 16.13 22.71 7.55
N LEU A 177 16.24 23.65 6.60
CA LEU A 177 15.38 23.64 5.41
C LEU A 177 15.59 22.41 4.53
N THR A 178 16.83 21.92 4.42
CA THR A 178 17.12 20.70 3.67
C THR A 178 16.47 19.48 4.31
N ARG A 179 16.44 19.43 5.65
CA ARG A 179 15.92 18.28 6.40
C ARG A 179 14.39 18.32 6.59
N LEU A 180 13.83 19.51 6.81
CA LEU A 180 12.45 19.70 7.27
C LEU A 180 11.59 20.57 6.36
N ASP A 181 12.18 21.30 5.41
CA ASP A 181 11.54 22.43 4.74
C ASP A 181 11.07 23.53 5.75
N ARG A 182 10.56 24.65 5.24
CA ARG A 182 9.92 25.73 6.00
C ARG A 182 8.74 25.22 6.82
N TYR A 183 7.87 24.37 6.26
CA TYR A 183 6.71 23.87 7.01
C TYR A 183 7.15 23.02 8.20
N GLY A 184 8.03 22.04 7.98
CA GLY A 184 8.55 21.21 9.06
C GLY A 184 9.35 22.02 10.09
N THR A 185 10.16 22.98 9.64
CA THR A 185 10.90 23.88 10.55
C THR A 185 9.92 24.69 11.41
N ALA A 186 8.89 25.29 10.83
CA ALA A 186 7.88 26.04 11.58
C ALA A 186 7.17 25.16 12.62
N ARG A 187 6.79 23.93 12.26
CA ARG A 187 6.13 22.99 13.18
C ARG A 187 7.07 22.52 14.29
N ALA A 188 8.34 22.27 13.99
CA ALA A 188 9.34 21.88 14.97
C ALA A 188 9.64 23.01 15.96
N VAL A 189 9.77 24.25 15.48
CA VAL A 189 9.95 25.44 16.34
C VAL A 189 8.78 25.60 17.31
N LEU A 190 7.54 25.46 16.82
CA LEU A 190 6.35 25.53 17.68
C LEU A 190 6.33 24.43 18.74
N ALA A 191 6.64 23.18 18.37
CA ALA A 191 6.72 22.08 19.32
C ALA A 191 7.78 22.34 20.41
N VAL A 192 8.95 22.85 20.02
CA VAL A 192 10.02 23.20 20.98
C VAL A 192 9.61 24.36 21.88
N ALA A 193 8.90 25.36 21.35
CA ALA A 193 8.34 26.45 22.15
C ALA A 193 7.35 25.94 23.22
N ASP A 194 6.60 24.87 22.90
CA ASP A 194 5.70 24.17 23.81
C ASP A 194 6.42 23.19 24.76
N GLY A 195 7.75 23.13 24.74
CA GLY A 195 8.56 22.31 25.66
C GLY A 195 8.87 20.89 25.19
N ALA A 196 8.65 20.57 23.91
CA ALA A 196 8.95 19.26 23.34
C ALA A 196 10.44 18.90 23.43
N THR A 197 10.73 17.63 23.76
CA THR A 197 12.08 17.05 23.67
C THR A 197 12.44 16.71 22.21
N PRO A 198 13.70 16.38 21.88
CA PRO A 198 14.07 15.94 20.53
C PRO A 198 13.22 14.75 20.04
N VAL A 199 12.98 13.78 20.92
CA VAL A 199 12.16 12.58 20.62
C VAL A 199 10.71 12.97 20.33
N ASP A 200 10.15 13.92 21.08
CA ASP A 200 8.79 14.41 20.87
C ASP A 200 8.67 15.16 19.52
N VAL A 201 9.67 15.96 19.16
CA VAL A 201 9.73 16.66 17.86
C VAL A 201 9.78 15.65 16.72
N GLU A 202 10.65 14.63 16.79
CA GLU A 202 10.72 13.58 15.78
C GLU A 202 9.41 12.80 15.65
N ALA A 203 8.76 12.47 16.78
CA ALA A 203 7.45 11.81 16.77
C ALA A 203 6.36 12.70 16.15
N ALA A 204 6.36 14.00 16.44
CA ALA A 204 5.44 14.97 15.85
C ALA A 204 5.66 15.12 14.34
N LEU A 205 6.91 15.21 13.89
CA LEU A 205 7.27 15.25 12.46
C LEU A 205 6.86 13.97 11.73
N ARG A 206 7.08 12.80 12.34
CA ARG A 206 6.63 11.52 11.79
C ARG A 206 5.11 11.47 11.65
N THR A 207 4.38 12.00 12.63
CA THR A 207 2.91 12.13 12.56
C THR A 207 2.48 13.07 11.43
N LEU A 208 3.12 14.24 11.32
CA LEU A 208 2.87 15.22 10.25
C LEU A 208 3.23 14.70 8.85
N SER A 209 4.15 13.74 8.75
CA SER A 209 4.52 13.10 7.49
C SER A 209 3.38 12.29 6.87
N ARG A 210 2.46 11.80 7.70
CA ARG A 210 1.34 10.92 7.32
C ARG A 210 1.77 9.61 6.65
N SER A 211 3.03 9.20 6.83
CA SER A 211 3.55 7.93 6.31
C SER A 211 2.74 6.72 6.84
N GLY A 212 2.29 6.78 8.09
CA GLY A 212 1.44 5.74 8.68
C GLY A 212 0.10 5.56 7.97
N GLU A 213 -0.51 6.64 7.46
CA GLU A 213 -1.75 6.56 6.67
C GLU A 213 -1.51 5.89 5.31
N VAL A 214 -0.37 6.16 4.68
CA VAL A 214 0.02 5.51 3.42
C VAL A 214 0.26 4.01 3.66
N VAL A 215 0.95 3.65 4.74
CA VAL A 215 1.17 2.23 5.13
C VAL A 215 -0.16 1.53 5.39
N ALA A 216 -1.08 2.16 6.12
CA ALA A 216 -2.41 1.61 6.39
C ALA A 216 -3.22 1.42 5.08
N ALA A 217 -3.18 2.38 4.16
CA ALA A 217 -3.82 2.26 2.86
C ALA A 217 -3.21 1.13 2.01
N LEU A 218 -1.89 0.93 2.08
CA LEU A 218 -1.21 -0.18 1.41
C LEU A 218 -1.62 -1.54 1.97
N ALA A 219 -1.78 -1.65 3.29
CA ALA A 219 -2.26 -2.87 3.94
C ALA A 219 -3.66 -3.27 3.45
N GLY A 220 -4.49 -2.30 3.06
CA GLY A 220 -5.81 -2.54 2.45
C GLY A 220 -5.77 -3.34 1.14
N PHE A 221 -4.64 -3.38 0.43
CA PHE A 221 -4.48 -4.17 -0.79
C PHE A 221 -4.09 -5.63 -0.54
N ALA A 222 -3.76 -6.01 0.70
CA ALA A 222 -3.29 -7.35 1.02
C ALA A 222 -4.24 -8.48 0.55
N PRO A 223 -5.59 -8.36 0.64
CA PRO A 223 -6.49 -9.39 0.13
C PRO A 223 -6.44 -9.56 -1.39
N GLU A 224 -6.41 -8.46 -2.17
CA GLU A 224 -6.29 -8.52 -3.63
C GLU A 224 -4.93 -9.13 -4.04
N VAL A 225 -3.84 -8.67 -3.43
CA VAL A 225 -2.48 -9.17 -3.69
C VAL A 225 -2.41 -10.66 -3.37
N GLY A 226 -2.93 -11.07 -2.20
CA GLY A 226 -2.97 -12.46 -1.79
C GLY A 226 -3.72 -13.32 -2.80
N TYR A 227 -4.91 -12.90 -3.23
CA TYR A 227 -5.69 -13.63 -4.22
C TYR A 227 -4.99 -13.71 -5.59
N ARG A 228 -4.35 -12.63 -6.05
CA ARG A 228 -3.54 -12.64 -7.28
C ARG A 228 -2.38 -13.62 -7.21
N ARG A 229 -1.67 -13.69 -6.07
CA ARG A 229 -0.58 -14.64 -5.84
C ARG A 229 -1.07 -16.08 -5.87
N VAL A 230 -2.18 -16.38 -5.19
CA VAL A 230 -2.84 -17.70 -5.26
C VAL A 230 -3.16 -18.06 -6.72
N CYS A 231 -3.78 -17.13 -7.44
CA CYS A 231 -4.14 -17.31 -8.84
C CYS A 231 -2.93 -17.63 -9.73
N ALA A 232 -1.83 -16.89 -9.55
CA ALA A 232 -0.59 -17.07 -10.29
C ALA A 232 0.05 -18.43 -9.97
N VAL A 233 0.13 -18.79 -8.69
CA VAL A 233 0.69 -20.06 -8.21
C VAL A 233 -0.10 -21.26 -8.74
N VAL A 234 -1.43 -21.21 -8.66
CA VAL A 234 -2.28 -22.29 -9.21
C VAL A 234 -2.05 -22.44 -10.71
N THR A 235 -2.00 -21.33 -11.46
CA THR A 235 -1.74 -21.36 -12.90
C THR A 235 -0.35 -21.93 -13.23
N GLU A 236 0.67 -21.57 -12.45
CA GLU A 236 2.04 -22.06 -12.61
C GLU A 236 2.16 -23.55 -12.33
N LEU A 237 1.69 -24.01 -11.16
CA LEU A 237 1.75 -25.42 -10.79
C LEU A 237 0.88 -26.30 -11.73
N THR A 238 -0.24 -25.77 -12.23
CA THR A 238 -1.05 -26.49 -13.23
C THR A 238 -0.28 -26.66 -14.53
N ARG A 239 0.44 -25.63 -14.97
CA ARG A 239 1.30 -25.72 -16.16
C ARG A 239 2.39 -26.76 -15.95
N GLU A 240 3.08 -26.73 -14.81
CA GLU A 240 4.12 -27.69 -14.47
C GLU A 240 3.58 -29.13 -14.47
N ALA A 241 2.42 -29.38 -13.85
CA ALA A 241 1.78 -30.69 -13.84
C ALA A 241 1.50 -31.21 -15.26
N ILE A 242 1.04 -30.35 -16.16
CA ILE A 242 0.76 -30.71 -17.56
C ILE A 242 2.06 -31.00 -18.31
N GLU A 243 3.06 -30.12 -18.20
CA GLU A 243 4.33 -30.24 -18.91
C GLU A 243 5.12 -31.48 -18.48
N THR A 244 5.06 -31.84 -17.21
CA THR A 244 5.74 -33.01 -16.62
C THR A 244 4.88 -34.28 -16.64
N ARG A 245 3.60 -34.18 -17.03
CA ARG A 245 2.59 -35.26 -16.94
C ARG A 245 2.48 -35.84 -15.53
N ASP A 246 2.45 -34.94 -14.56
CA ASP A 246 2.38 -35.29 -13.16
C ASP A 246 0.92 -35.38 -12.69
N ASP A 247 0.37 -36.59 -12.78
CA ASP A 247 -1.02 -36.86 -12.41
C ASP A 247 -1.28 -36.63 -10.91
N GLU A 248 -0.28 -36.82 -10.04
CA GLU A 248 -0.42 -36.59 -8.60
C GLU A 248 -0.59 -35.09 -8.31
N LEU A 249 0.27 -34.25 -8.89
CA LEU A 249 0.16 -32.79 -8.75
C LEU A 249 -1.12 -32.28 -9.40
N GLY A 250 -1.50 -32.81 -10.56
CA GLY A 250 -2.77 -32.50 -11.21
C GLY A 250 -3.97 -32.82 -10.33
N ALA A 251 -4.01 -34.02 -9.74
CA ALA A 251 -5.07 -34.45 -8.83
C ALA A 251 -5.12 -33.58 -7.56
N PHE A 252 -3.96 -33.21 -7.01
CA PHE A 252 -3.88 -32.31 -5.87
C PHE A 252 -4.46 -30.92 -6.19
N LEU A 253 -4.12 -30.32 -7.32
CA LEU A 253 -4.57 -28.98 -7.69
C LEU A 253 -6.08 -28.88 -7.95
N VAL A 254 -6.72 -30.01 -8.30
CA VAL A 254 -8.19 -30.09 -8.46
C VAL A 254 -8.90 -30.65 -7.23
N SER A 255 -8.16 -30.99 -6.18
CA SER A 255 -8.71 -31.50 -4.93
C SER A 255 -9.61 -30.46 -4.27
N ASP A 256 -10.55 -30.94 -3.46
CA ASP A 256 -11.45 -30.07 -2.73
C ASP A 256 -10.70 -29.14 -1.77
N ALA A 257 -9.60 -29.58 -1.17
CA ALA A 257 -8.79 -28.76 -0.25
C ALA A 257 -8.25 -27.52 -0.96
N VAL A 258 -7.63 -27.70 -2.14
CA VAL A 258 -7.13 -26.58 -2.96
C VAL A 258 -8.27 -25.70 -3.44
N VAL A 259 -9.37 -26.28 -3.94
CA VAL A 259 -10.50 -25.50 -4.45
C VAL A 259 -11.17 -24.65 -3.37
N VAL A 260 -11.37 -25.20 -2.16
CA VAL A 260 -11.91 -24.45 -1.01
C VAL A 260 -10.93 -23.37 -0.55
N ALA A 261 -9.63 -23.65 -0.54
CA ALA A 261 -8.61 -22.68 -0.18
C ALA A 261 -8.51 -21.51 -1.17
N VAL A 262 -8.61 -21.78 -2.48
CA VAL A 262 -8.69 -20.75 -3.52
C VAL A 262 -9.97 -19.93 -3.38
N MET A 263 -11.11 -20.58 -3.11
CA MET A 263 -12.36 -19.87 -2.80
C MET A 263 -12.20 -18.94 -1.59
N ALA A 264 -11.55 -19.38 -0.51
CA ALA A 264 -11.35 -18.54 0.67
C ALA A 264 -10.53 -17.28 0.34
N ALA A 265 -9.46 -17.41 -0.46
CA ALA A 265 -8.71 -16.25 -0.94
C ALA A 265 -9.55 -15.32 -1.84
N ALA A 266 -10.41 -15.89 -2.69
CA ALA A 266 -11.35 -15.11 -3.50
C ALA A 266 -12.38 -14.37 -2.63
N VAL A 267 -12.88 -15.01 -1.56
CA VAL A 267 -13.79 -14.39 -0.59
C VAL A 267 -13.12 -13.20 0.08
N ASP A 268 -11.91 -13.37 0.62
CA ASP A 268 -11.15 -12.29 1.26
C ASP A 268 -11.02 -11.08 0.32
N HIS A 269 -10.66 -11.32 -0.95
CA HIS A 269 -10.55 -10.28 -1.96
C HIS A 269 -11.90 -9.58 -2.23
N LEU A 270 -12.96 -10.33 -2.51
CA LEU A 270 -14.26 -9.76 -2.85
C LEU A 270 -14.88 -9.00 -1.66
N GLU A 271 -14.73 -9.49 -0.43
CA GLU A 271 -15.15 -8.79 0.79
C GLU A 271 -14.36 -7.50 1.01
N SER A 272 -13.04 -7.48 0.71
CA SER A 272 -12.24 -6.25 0.79
C SER A 272 -12.69 -5.16 -0.20
N CYS A 273 -13.34 -5.56 -1.30
CA CYS A 273 -13.98 -4.65 -2.25
C CYS A 273 -15.42 -4.25 -1.84
N GLY A 274 -15.88 -4.63 -0.65
CA GLY A 274 -17.20 -4.30 -0.13
C GLY A 274 -18.34 -5.25 -0.55
N LEU A 275 -18.03 -6.36 -1.25
CA LEU A 275 -19.04 -7.35 -1.61
C LEU A 275 -19.35 -8.25 -0.41
N ARG A 276 -20.62 -8.56 -0.19
CA ARG A 276 -21.03 -9.49 0.87
C ARG A 276 -21.13 -10.91 0.33
N ILE A 277 -20.53 -11.86 1.05
CA ILE A 277 -20.61 -13.29 0.75
C ILE A 277 -21.43 -13.97 1.84
N ASP A 278 -22.39 -14.81 1.44
CA ASP A 278 -23.16 -15.63 2.38
C ASP A 278 -22.22 -16.60 3.12
N ARG A 279 -22.32 -16.60 4.45
CA ARG A 279 -21.50 -17.42 5.37
C ARG A 279 -22.19 -18.70 5.81
N GLY A 280 -23.43 -18.94 5.37
CA GLY A 280 -24.14 -20.19 5.65
C GLY A 280 -23.35 -21.42 5.18
N ASP A 281 -23.38 -22.46 6.00
CA ASP A 281 -22.60 -23.70 5.82
C ASP A 281 -23.48 -24.95 5.63
N ASP A 282 -24.78 -24.74 5.40
CA ASP A 282 -25.73 -25.80 5.05
C ASP A 282 -25.75 -26.06 3.52
N PRO A 283 -26.22 -27.23 3.07
CA PRO A 283 -26.32 -27.56 1.65
C PRO A 283 -27.06 -26.51 0.80
N ASP A 284 -28.14 -25.92 1.33
CA ASP A 284 -28.91 -24.94 0.58
C ASP A 284 -28.16 -23.60 0.47
N ALA A 285 -27.44 -23.18 1.51
CA ALA A 285 -26.56 -22.01 1.48
C ALA A 285 -25.45 -22.16 0.44
N HIS A 286 -24.81 -23.34 0.37
CA HIS A 286 -23.80 -23.63 -0.64
C HIS A 286 -24.38 -23.53 -2.06
N LEU A 287 -25.56 -24.12 -2.31
CA LEU A 287 -26.20 -24.06 -3.61
C LEU A 287 -26.60 -22.63 -3.99
N ARG A 288 -27.22 -21.87 -3.08
CA ARG A 288 -27.59 -20.46 -3.31
C ARG A 288 -26.36 -19.61 -3.61
N ARG A 289 -25.28 -19.78 -2.86
CA ARG A 289 -24.00 -19.08 -3.07
C ARG A 289 -23.42 -19.43 -4.43
N ALA A 290 -23.38 -20.71 -4.80
CA ALA A 290 -22.86 -21.16 -6.10
C ALA A 290 -23.59 -20.50 -7.28
N LEU A 291 -24.93 -20.51 -7.27
CA LEU A 291 -25.77 -19.94 -8.32
C LEU A 291 -25.68 -18.41 -8.40
N ARG A 292 -25.63 -17.73 -7.24
CA ARG A 292 -25.49 -16.28 -7.18
C ARG A 292 -24.18 -15.82 -7.82
N TRP A 293 -23.06 -16.42 -7.43
CA TRP A 293 -21.75 -16.01 -7.91
C TRP A 293 -21.48 -16.44 -9.36
N ARG A 294 -22.10 -17.54 -9.82
CA ARG A 294 -22.10 -17.87 -11.25
C ARG A 294 -22.75 -16.76 -12.08
N ARG A 295 -23.96 -16.33 -11.71
CA ARG A 295 -24.66 -15.23 -12.40
C ARG A 295 -23.89 -13.91 -12.32
N TYR A 296 -23.25 -13.63 -11.18
CA TYR A 296 -22.41 -12.45 -11.03
C TYR A 296 -21.21 -12.48 -12.01
N ALA A 297 -20.56 -13.64 -12.16
CA ALA A 297 -19.43 -13.82 -13.08
C ALA A 297 -19.80 -13.60 -14.56
N ASP A 298 -21.07 -13.79 -14.93
CA ASP A 298 -21.55 -13.58 -16.31
C ASP A 298 -21.72 -12.08 -16.66
N GLY A 299 -21.64 -11.18 -15.67
CA GLY A 299 -21.71 -9.73 -15.88
C GLY A 299 -20.46 -9.12 -16.55
N PRO A 300 -20.52 -7.82 -16.92
CA PRO A 300 -19.39 -7.09 -17.49
C PRO A 300 -18.36 -6.73 -16.40
N LEU A 301 -17.67 -7.75 -15.89
CA LEU A 301 -16.66 -7.62 -14.84
C LEU A 301 -15.25 -7.61 -15.42
N ALA A 302 -14.36 -6.87 -14.75
CA ALA A 302 -12.92 -7.02 -14.93
C ALA A 302 -12.49 -8.46 -14.60
N ALA A 303 -11.40 -8.92 -15.24
CA ALA A 303 -11.00 -10.33 -15.24
C ALA A 303 -10.82 -10.92 -13.83
N LEU A 304 -10.25 -10.17 -12.89
CA LEU A 304 -10.02 -10.65 -11.53
C LEU A 304 -11.32 -10.89 -10.76
N TYR A 305 -12.29 -9.97 -10.84
CA TYR A 305 -13.60 -10.12 -10.20
C TYR A 305 -14.38 -11.30 -10.80
N ARG A 306 -14.31 -11.47 -12.12
CA ARG A 306 -14.91 -12.61 -12.82
C ARG A 306 -14.32 -13.93 -12.33
N ARG A 307 -12.99 -13.99 -12.22
CA ARG A 307 -12.28 -15.17 -11.71
C ARG A 307 -12.65 -15.44 -10.26
N GLY A 308 -12.65 -14.42 -9.40
CA GLY A 308 -13.05 -14.53 -8.00
C GLY A 308 -14.46 -15.09 -7.84
N ALA A 309 -15.41 -14.56 -8.62
CA ALA A 309 -16.78 -15.06 -8.63
C ALA A 309 -16.88 -16.53 -9.10
N ALA A 310 -16.11 -16.91 -10.11
CA ALA A 310 -16.04 -18.30 -10.57
C ALA A 310 -15.44 -19.23 -9.50
N ASP A 311 -14.39 -18.80 -8.80
CA ASP A 311 -13.76 -19.57 -7.73
C ASP A 311 -14.69 -19.72 -6.52
N VAL A 312 -15.47 -18.68 -6.16
CA VAL A 312 -16.51 -18.79 -5.13
C VAL A 312 -17.61 -19.76 -5.53
N SER A 313 -18.04 -19.72 -6.80
CA SER A 313 -19.03 -20.66 -7.31
C SER A 313 -18.51 -22.10 -7.24
N ARG A 314 -17.29 -22.33 -7.73
CA ARG A 314 -16.63 -23.65 -7.75
C ARG A 314 -16.43 -24.21 -6.34
N GLY A 315 -15.91 -23.40 -5.41
CA GLY A 315 -15.72 -23.82 -4.01
C GLY A 315 -17.03 -24.14 -3.30
N SER A 316 -18.08 -23.36 -3.55
CA SER A 316 -19.41 -23.64 -2.99
C SER A 316 -19.99 -24.96 -3.50
N LEU A 317 -19.78 -25.31 -4.77
CA LEU A 317 -20.18 -26.61 -5.31
C LEU A 317 -19.39 -27.78 -4.71
N ARG A 318 -18.10 -27.59 -4.42
CA ARG A 318 -17.29 -28.61 -3.71
C ARG A 318 -17.79 -28.83 -2.28
N LEU A 319 -18.12 -27.76 -1.56
CA LEU A 319 -18.69 -27.89 -0.22
C LEU A 319 -20.07 -28.58 -0.24
N LEU A 320 -20.92 -28.25 -1.21
CA LEU A 320 -22.20 -28.94 -1.41
C LEU A 320 -22.03 -30.45 -1.70
N ALA A 321 -21.02 -30.82 -2.49
CA ALA A 321 -20.75 -32.22 -2.80
C ALA A 321 -20.28 -33.02 -1.57
N ARG A 322 -19.67 -32.36 -0.57
CA ARG A 322 -19.23 -32.98 0.69
C ARG A 322 -20.35 -33.13 1.72
N SER A 323 -21.40 -32.31 1.62
CA SER A 323 -22.55 -32.32 2.54
C SER A 323 -23.69 -33.24 2.10
N ARG A 324 -23.47 -33.99 1.01
CA ARG A 324 -24.36 -35.04 0.48
C ARG A 324 -23.72 -36.41 0.70
#